data_AF-A0A8B7U111-F1
#
_entry.id   AF-A0A8B7U111-F1
#
_cell.length_a   1.000
_cell.length_b   1.000
_cell.length_c   1.000
_cell.angle_alpha   90.00
_cell.angle_beta   90.00
_cell.angle_gamma   90.00
#
_symmetry.space_group_name_H-M   'P 1'
#
loop_
_entity.id
_entity.type
_entity.pdbx_description
1 polymer ?
#
loop_
_entity_poly.entity_id
_entity_poly.type
_entity_poly.pdbx_seq_one_letter_code
_entity_poly.pdbx_strand_id
1 'polypeptide(L)'
;MGDSRSTCTSLLPFPSILLAQSVLEVLPVFVKSLFGPLLSSLPICPESFLLTFLVSSSYPFPQVSLIFPQRSFLVLILEFSSYRSAIMLLLQRNMVLGLRQACRLQSAPSRLCIQTCSANDSFQLQRPNLTSGGNSSTGGWKVMGTLVGLGAVLAYHDHRCRAAQDSQRVYTKEEVSSHSNSETGIWVTLGSEVFDVTEFVDIHPGGSSKLMLAAGGPLEPFWSLYAFHNQPHVRELLAQYKIGELNPKDNVTPTLETSDPYANDPVRHPALKVNSQRPFNAEPPPELLTENYITPNSIFFTRNHLPVPNLDPDTYRLHVVGAPGSQSLSLSLDDLYKFPKHEITVTLQCAGNRRSEMTQVKEVKGLEWKTGAISTARWSGARLCDVLAQAGHRLCQTEAHVCFEGLDSDPTGTAYGASIPLARALDPEAEVLLAYEMNGQPLPRDHGFPVRVVVPGVVGARHVKWLGKVSVETEESHSHWQRRDYKGFSPSVDWDTVDFDSAPSIQELPVQSAITEPQDGETIEPGEVTIKGYAWSGGGRAVIRVDVSLDGGLTWQAAELDAEEQRPRKAWAWRLWQLQASVPAGQKELNIVCKAVDDSYNVQPDTMAPIWNLRGVLSNAWHRVHVHVAT
;
A
#
# COMPACT_ATOMS: atom_id res chain seq x y z
N MET A 1 -56.75 -39.84 1.20
CA MET A 1 -56.90 -40.11 -0.24
C MET A 1 -55.50 -40.08 -0.81
N GLY A 2 -54.78 -41.20 -0.89
CA GLY A 2 -55.10 -42.38 -1.69
C GLY A 2 -54.14 -42.31 -2.89
N ASP A 3 -52.95 -42.87 -2.77
CA ASP A 3 -52.59 -44.28 -2.99
C ASP A 3 -52.09 -44.50 -4.44
N SER A 4 -50.76 -44.61 -4.55
CA SER A 4 -50.08 -45.88 -4.70
C SER A 4 -50.08 -46.64 -6.03
N ARG A 5 -48.91 -47.28 -6.23
CA ARG A 5 -48.66 -48.62 -6.80
C ARG A 5 -48.77 -48.74 -8.32
N SER A 6 -47.95 -49.55 -8.99
CA SER A 6 -46.82 -50.43 -8.70
C SER A 6 -46.38 -50.96 -10.09
N THR A 7 -45.26 -51.60 -10.36
CA THR A 7 -44.73 -52.80 -9.72
C THR A 7 -43.40 -53.20 -10.40
N CYS A 8 -42.68 -54.04 -9.68
CA CYS A 8 -41.63 -54.99 -10.09
C CYS A 8 -40.17 -54.52 -10.16
N THR A 9 -39.19 -55.28 -9.67
CA THR A 9 -39.05 -56.13 -8.47
C THR A 9 -37.54 -56.39 -8.34
N SER A 10 -37.06 -56.34 -7.11
CA SER A 10 -35.71 -56.67 -6.63
C SER A 10 -35.22 -58.08 -6.97
N LEU A 11 -33.90 -58.28 -7.04
CA LEU A 11 -33.17 -59.27 -6.24
C LEU A 11 -31.64 -58.99 -6.23
N LEU A 12 -31.11 -58.91 -5.01
CA LEU A 12 -29.70 -58.86 -4.55
C LEU A 12 -29.00 -60.23 -4.76
N PRO A 13 -27.64 -60.38 -4.75
CA PRO A 13 -26.80 -60.07 -3.57
C PRO A 13 -25.35 -59.56 -3.81
N PHE A 14 -24.80 -58.91 -2.78
CA PHE A 14 -23.37 -58.66 -2.50
C PHE A 14 -22.72 -59.89 -1.82
N PRO A 15 -21.39 -59.93 -1.50
CA PRO A 15 -20.28 -59.01 -1.83
C PRO A 15 -18.97 -59.72 -2.31
N SER A 16 -17.97 -58.97 -2.81
CA SER A 16 -16.52 -59.11 -2.48
C SER A 16 -15.59 -58.26 -3.40
N ILE A 17 -14.84 -57.33 -2.80
CA ILE A 17 -13.36 -57.14 -2.88
C ILE A 17 -12.67 -56.75 -4.21
N LEU A 18 -11.73 -55.80 -4.08
CA LEU A 18 -10.56 -55.40 -4.92
C LEU A 18 -10.74 -54.33 -6.02
N LEU A 19 -10.45 -53.08 -5.63
CA LEU A 19 -10.01 -51.97 -6.47
C LEU A 19 -8.48 -52.04 -6.62
N ALA A 20 -7.96 -52.22 -7.84
CA ALA A 20 -6.57 -51.94 -8.18
C ALA A 20 -6.40 -51.61 -9.68
N GLN A 21 -5.62 -50.55 -9.93
CA GLN A 21 -4.81 -50.25 -11.12
C GLN A 21 -5.49 -49.87 -12.44
N SER A 22 -5.50 -48.56 -12.74
CA SER A 22 -5.37 -48.04 -14.12
C SER A 22 -5.19 -46.51 -14.18
N VAL A 23 -4.16 -45.94 -13.54
CA VAL A 23 -3.58 -44.63 -13.96
C VAL A 23 -2.12 -44.58 -13.50
N LEU A 24 -1.17 -45.08 -14.31
CA LEU A 24 0.27 -44.76 -14.25
C LEU A 24 1.05 -45.54 -15.34
N GLU A 25 0.73 -45.28 -16.61
CA GLU A 25 1.53 -45.76 -17.75
C GLU A 25 1.77 -44.65 -18.78
N VAL A 26 2.28 -43.49 -18.36
CA VAL A 26 3.02 -42.58 -19.28
C VAL A 26 4.03 -41.77 -18.47
N LEU A 27 5.02 -42.41 -17.85
CA LEU A 27 6.11 -41.70 -17.18
C LEU A 27 7.40 -42.53 -16.98
N PRO A 28 7.79 -43.40 -17.93
CA PRO A 28 9.21 -43.69 -18.09
C PRO A 28 9.66 -43.73 -19.56
N VAL A 29 9.47 -42.62 -20.28
CA VAL A 29 10.21 -42.33 -21.54
C VAL A 29 10.84 -40.94 -21.50
N PHE A 30 10.33 -40.03 -20.65
CA PHE A 30 10.76 -38.63 -20.60
C PHE A 30 12.05 -38.37 -19.79
N VAL A 31 12.36 -39.22 -18.81
CA VAL A 31 13.53 -39.01 -17.91
C VAL A 31 14.86 -39.45 -18.55
N LYS A 32 14.83 -40.28 -19.60
CA LYS A 32 16.04 -40.70 -20.34
C LYS A 32 16.51 -39.70 -21.42
N SER A 33 15.67 -38.73 -21.79
CA SER A 33 16.01 -37.74 -22.83
C SER A 33 16.64 -36.46 -22.29
N LEU A 34 16.49 -36.16 -21.00
CA LEU A 34 16.91 -34.88 -20.41
C LEU A 34 18.25 -34.92 -19.65
N PHE A 35 18.77 -36.11 -19.32
CA PHE A 35 20.00 -36.28 -18.54
C PHE A 35 21.03 -37.23 -19.16
N GLY A 36 20.88 -37.54 -20.45
CA GLY A 36 21.71 -38.51 -21.18
C GLY A 36 23.20 -38.16 -21.36
N PRO A 37 23.63 -36.90 -21.45
CA PRO A 37 25.05 -36.60 -21.70
C PRO A 37 25.76 -35.89 -20.54
N LEU A 38 25.53 -36.30 -19.28
CA LEU A 38 26.24 -35.73 -18.12
C LEU A 38 26.65 -36.74 -17.05
N LEU A 39 26.75 -38.03 -17.39
CA LEU A 39 27.25 -39.09 -16.51
C LEU A 39 28.17 -40.07 -17.25
N SER A 40 29.20 -39.53 -17.91
CA SER A 40 30.28 -40.33 -18.50
C SER A 40 31.63 -39.99 -17.87
N SER A 41 31.74 -40.18 -16.56
CA SER A 41 33.02 -40.42 -15.89
C SER A 41 32.75 -40.70 -14.42
N LEU A 42 32.87 -41.97 -14.04
CA LEU A 42 33.31 -42.54 -12.74
C LEU A 42 32.55 -43.85 -12.42
N PRO A 43 33.22 -44.85 -11.82
CA PRO A 43 32.81 -46.26 -11.89
C PRO A 43 31.76 -46.63 -10.83
N ILE A 44 30.90 -47.57 -11.21
CA ILE A 44 29.83 -48.18 -10.41
C ILE A 44 30.42 -49.25 -9.47
N CYS A 45 29.95 -49.29 -8.21
CA CYS A 45 29.82 -50.53 -7.42
C CYS A 45 28.46 -50.53 -6.68
N PRO A 46 27.78 -51.69 -6.50
CA PRO A 46 26.34 -51.74 -6.24
C PRO A 46 25.99 -52.30 -4.84
N GLU A 47 25.23 -51.56 -4.02
CA GLU A 47 24.40 -52.16 -2.95
C GLU A 47 23.08 -51.38 -2.75
N SER A 48 22.01 -52.01 -3.24
CA SER A 48 20.68 -52.19 -2.61
C SER A 48 20.06 -51.07 -1.75
N PHE A 49 19.05 -50.38 -2.30
CA PHE A 49 17.90 -49.92 -1.49
C PHE A 49 16.59 -50.20 -2.24
N LEU A 50 15.82 -51.17 -1.70
CA LEU A 50 14.44 -51.45 -2.07
C LEU A 50 13.54 -50.67 -1.10
N LEU A 51 12.69 -49.78 -1.60
CA LEU A 51 11.64 -49.14 -0.80
C LEU A 51 10.33 -49.93 -1.00
N THR A 52 9.90 -50.67 0.02
CA THR A 52 8.63 -51.41 0.00
C THR A 52 7.51 -50.55 0.58
N PHE A 53 6.45 -50.29 -0.20
CA PHE A 53 5.20 -49.69 0.31
C PHE A 53 4.24 -50.79 0.77
N LEU A 54 3.79 -50.75 2.03
CA LEU A 54 2.68 -51.56 2.52
C LEU A 54 1.43 -50.66 2.64
N VAL A 55 0.41 -50.95 1.85
CA VAL A 55 -0.93 -50.37 1.95
C VAL A 55 -1.81 -51.38 2.69
N SER A 56 -2.38 -50.97 3.83
CA SER A 56 -3.44 -51.71 4.53
C SER A 56 -4.72 -50.87 4.49
N SER A 57 -5.79 -51.46 3.95
CA SER A 57 -7.13 -50.86 3.86
C SER A 57 -7.99 -51.23 5.07
N SER A 58 -8.49 -50.25 5.83
CA SER A 58 -9.78 -50.28 6.55
C SER A 58 -10.07 -48.96 7.32
N TYR A 59 -10.94 -48.11 6.77
CA TYR A 59 -11.77 -47.05 7.43
C TYR A 59 -11.09 -45.87 8.17
N PRO A 60 -11.78 -44.71 8.35
CA PRO A 60 -11.33 -43.45 7.75
C PRO A 60 -10.76 -42.46 8.78
N PHE A 61 -9.82 -41.63 8.30
CA PHE A 61 -9.19 -40.42 8.85
C PHE A 61 -7.65 -40.59 8.95
N PRO A 62 -6.87 -40.08 7.98
CA PRO A 62 -5.45 -39.86 8.22
C PRO A 62 -5.26 -38.53 8.96
N GLN A 63 -4.99 -38.60 10.26
CA GLN A 63 -4.05 -37.67 10.88
C GLN A 63 -2.66 -38.06 10.41
N VAL A 64 -1.96 -37.19 9.70
CA VAL A 64 -0.54 -37.39 9.38
C VAL A 64 0.29 -36.84 10.54
N SER A 65 0.87 -37.74 11.33
CA SER A 65 1.94 -37.44 12.29
C SER A 65 3.24 -38.02 11.74
N LEU A 66 4.21 -37.17 11.42
CA LEU A 66 5.57 -37.57 11.10
C LEU A 66 6.27 -38.05 12.38
N ILE A 67 6.57 -39.36 12.44
CA ILE A 67 7.43 -39.95 13.48
C ILE A 67 8.84 -40.08 12.88
N PHE A 68 9.80 -39.34 13.42
CA PHE A 68 11.22 -39.54 13.12
C PHE A 68 11.79 -40.63 14.05
N PRO A 69 12.35 -41.74 13.53
CA PRO A 69 13.18 -42.62 14.34
C PRO A 69 14.60 -42.02 14.45
N GLN A 70 15.08 -41.94 15.69
CA GLN A 70 16.45 -41.55 16.01
C GLN A 70 17.48 -42.61 15.60
N ARG A 71 18.72 -42.11 15.44
CA ARG A 71 20.05 -42.76 15.52
C ARG A 71 20.63 -43.35 14.22
N SER A 72 21.59 -42.64 13.62
CA SER A 72 23.04 -42.81 13.91
C SER A 72 23.85 -41.99 12.89
N PHE A 73 24.60 -40.99 13.35
CA PHE A 73 25.58 -40.26 12.54
C PHE A 73 26.97 -40.82 12.82
N LEU A 74 27.64 -41.32 11.78
CA LEU A 74 29.08 -41.55 11.75
C LEU A 74 29.74 -40.29 11.18
N VAL A 75 30.54 -39.63 12.01
CA VAL A 75 31.32 -38.44 11.64
C VAL A 75 32.65 -38.89 11.07
N LEU A 76 33.01 -38.41 9.88
CA LEU A 76 34.35 -38.53 9.32
C LEU A 76 35.06 -37.18 9.47
N ILE A 77 36.12 -37.20 10.28
CA ILE A 77 37.00 -36.09 10.60
C ILE A 77 38.11 -36.03 9.54
N LEU A 78 38.35 -34.85 8.98
CA LEU A 78 39.68 -34.46 8.50
C LEU A 78 40.01 -33.10 9.11
N GLU A 79 41.00 -33.12 10.00
CA GLU A 79 41.69 -31.98 10.59
C GLU A 79 42.56 -31.27 9.54
N PHE A 80 42.73 -29.95 9.65
CA PHE A 80 43.94 -29.37 10.23
C PHE A 80 43.79 -27.84 10.45
N SER A 81 43.84 -27.45 11.73
CA SER A 81 44.56 -26.31 12.34
C SER A 81 44.34 -24.90 11.75
N SER A 82 43.87 -23.90 12.50
CA SER A 82 44.65 -23.27 13.57
C SER A 82 43.94 -22.06 14.21
N TYR A 83 43.99 -22.01 15.54
CA TYR A 83 43.97 -20.83 16.43
C TYR A 83 42.66 -20.20 16.92
N ARG A 84 42.22 -20.78 18.05
CA ARG A 84 41.96 -20.19 19.37
C ARG A 84 40.73 -19.29 19.58
N SER A 85 39.68 -19.95 20.09
CA SER A 85 39.28 -19.97 21.52
C SER A 85 39.14 -18.62 22.22
N ALA A 86 38.11 -18.32 22.99
CA ALA A 86 37.33 -19.13 23.94
C ALA A 86 36.44 -18.11 24.71
N ILE A 87 35.33 -18.35 25.40
CA ILE A 87 34.62 -19.52 25.97
C ILE A 87 33.27 -18.90 26.44
N MET A 88 32.07 -19.37 26.06
CA MET A 88 31.32 -20.56 26.53
C MET A 88 30.96 -20.54 28.03
N LEU A 89 29.66 -20.55 28.35
CA LEU A 89 28.99 -21.70 29.00
C LEU A 89 27.50 -21.40 29.34
N LEU A 90 26.57 -21.93 28.52
CA LEU A 90 25.81 -23.18 28.79
C LEU A 90 25.62 -23.57 30.28
N LEU A 91 24.49 -24.07 30.80
CA LEU A 91 23.54 -25.09 30.31
C LEU A 91 22.37 -25.29 31.31
N GLN A 92 21.27 -25.87 30.79
CA GLN A 92 20.35 -26.89 31.39
C GLN A 92 19.31 -26.45 32.45
N ARG A 93 17.99 -26.54 32.23
CA ARG A 93 17.05 -27.65 31.88
C ARG A 93 16.64 -28.50 33.10
N ASN A 94 15.38 -28.41 33.55
CA ASN A 94 14.45 -29.55 33.72
C ASN A 94 13.10 -29.21 34.38
N MET A 95 12.12 -30.07 34.05
CA MET A 95 10.69 -30.17 34.40
C MET A 95 10.33 -30.07 35.89
N VAL A 96 9.07 -29.70 36.20
CA VAL A 96 8.04 -30.57 36.85
C VAL A 96 6.71 -29.80 37.06
N LEU A 97 5.61 -30.55 36.97
CA LEU A 97 4.20 -30.20 37.06
C LEU A 97 3.74 -29.57 38.40
N GLY A 98 2.60 -28.84 38.36
CA GLY A 98 1.46 -29.17 39.22
C GLY A 98 0.91 -28.12 40.20
N LEU A 99 -0.28 -27.59 39.85
CA LEU A 99 -1.47 -27.38 40.70
C LEU A 99 -1.52 -26.30 41.82
N ARG A 100 -2.58 -25.48 41.68
CA ARG A 100 -3.50 -24.85 42.67
C ARG A 100 -3.30 -23.39 43.09
N GLN A 101 -4.34 -22.59 42.76
CA GLN A 101 -5.19 -21.71 43.62
C GLN A 101 -4.50 -21.01 44.82
N ALA A 102 -4.72 -19.74 45.17
CA ALA A 102 -5.66 -18.69 44.80
C ALA A 102 -5.17 -17.39 45.47
N CYS A 103 -5.57 -16.20 44.97
CA CYS A 103 -6.18 -15.14 45.80
C CYS A 103 -6.53 -13.91 44.97
N ARG A 104 -7.71 -13.37 45.27
CA ARG A 104 -8.34 -12.17 44.72
C ARG A 104 -7.60 -10.91 45.19
N LEU A 105 -7.64 -9.85 44.39
CA LEU A 105 -7.80 -8.48 44.90
C LEU A 105 -8.49 -7.58 43.86
N GLN A 106 -9.51 -6.89 44.35
CA GLN A 106 -10.42 -5.98 43.66
C GLN A 106 -9.71 -4.68 43.26
N SER A 107 -10.13 -4.09 42.14
CA SER A 107 -9.84 -2.71 41.77
C SER A 107 -11.16 -1.92 41.68
N ALA A 108 -11.18 -0.74 42.29
CA ALA A 108 -12.21 0.28 42.10
C ALA A 108 -11.51 1.62 41.76
N PRO A 109 -12.11 2.48 40.91
CA PRO A 109 -11.44 3.62 40.30
C PRO A 109 -11.72 4.94 41.05
N SER A 110 -10.88 5.95 40.83
CA SER A 110 -11.18 7.33 41.23
C SER A 110 -10.79 8.30 40.12
N ARG A 111 -11.80 9.01 39.60
CA ARG A 111 -11.67 10.20 38.76
C ARG A 111 -11.31 11.41 39.63
N LEU A 112 -10.52 12.34 39.12
CA LEU A 112 -10.51 13.71 39.64
C LEU A 112 -10.38 14.74 38.50
N CYS A 113 -11.31 15.71 38.53
CA CYS A 113 -11.35 16.93 37.72
C CYS A 113 -10.18 17.86 38.00
N ILE A 114 -9.77 18.64 37.00
CA ILE A 114 -8.92 19.83 37.19
C ILE A 114 -9.71 21.05 36.74
N GLN A 115 -9.82 22.00 37.66
CA GLN A 115 -10.44 23.30 37.51
C GLN A 115 -9.33 24.34 37.31
N THR A 116 -9.55 25.24 36.36
CA THR A 116 -8.64 26.30 35.91
C THR A 116 -8.56 27.45 36.91
N CYS A 117 -7.38 28.06 37.08
CA CYS A 117 -7.22 29.45 37.52
C CYS A 117 -5.90 30.05 37.00
N SER A 118 -5.93 31.38 36.91
CA SER A 118 -5.18 32.26 36.00
C SER A 118 -4.18 33.17 36.75
N ALA A 119 -3.28 33.78 35.95
CA ALA A 119 -2.64 35.10 36.11
C ALA A 119 -1.27 35.23 36.82
N ASN A 120 -0.30 35.61 35.98
CA ASN A 120 0.63 36.74 36.04
C ASN A 120 1.67 36.95 37.17
N ASP A 121 2.89 37.07 36.63
CA ASP A 121 3.92 38.10 36.84
C ASP A 121 4.98 37.97 37.95
N SER A 122 6.20 38.20 37.43
CA SER A 122 7.40 38.79 38.04
C SER A 122 8.42 37.87 38.74
N PHE A 123 9.40 37.43 37.93
CA PHE A 123 10.70 36.93 38.39
C PHE A 123 11.67 38.10 38.58
N GLN A 124 12.24 38.24 39.79
CA GLN A 124 13.54 38.89 40.00
C GLN A 124 14.61 37.84 40.34
N LEU A 125 15.77 37.98 39.71
CA LEU A 125 16.97 37.17 39.90
C LEU A 125 17.72 37.57 41.17
N GLN A 126 18.01 36.59 42.04
CA GLN A 126 19.18 36.63 42.93
C GLN A 126 19.90 35.29 42.90
N ARG A 127 21.18 35.31 42.47
CA ARG A 127 22.14 34.21 42.65
C ARG A 127 22.69 34.23 44.08
N PRO A 128 23.00 33.05 44.65
CA PRO A 128 24.21 32.96 45.46
C PRO A 128 25.14 31.80 45.06
N ASN A 129 26.43 32.09 45.31
CA ASN A 129 27.62 31.26 45.11
C ASN A 129 27.65 30.00 46.00
N LEU A 130 28.30 28.97 45.46
CA LEU A 130 28.70 27.73 46.14
C LEU A 130 29.98 27.93 46.96
N THR A 131 29.99 27.45 48.20
CA THR A 131 31.19 27.08 48.97
C THR A 131 31.03 25.67 49.54
N SER A 132 32.16 24.96 49.64
CA SER A 132 32.33 23.51 49.66
C SER A 132 32.29 22.80 51.02
N GLY A 133 31.96 21.50 50.98
CA GLY A 133 32.48 20.42 51.86
C GLY A 133 31.42 19.77 52.75
N GLY A 134 31.20 18.45 52.80
CA GLY A 134 31.80 17.30 52.11
C GLY A 134 31.05 15.99 52.46
N ASN A 135 31.15 15.02 51.53
CA ASN A 135 30.97 13.55 51.60
C ASN A 135 29.83 12.90 52.42
N SER A 136 28.91 12.24 51.72
CA SER A 136 28.71 10.77 51.85
C SER A 136 27.93 10.19 50.65
N SER A 137 28.12 8.89 50.46
CA SER A 137 27.83 8.01 49.32
C SER A 137 26.38 7.94 48.82
N THR A 138 26.20 8.05 47.49
CA THR A 138 25.40 7.17 46.59
C THR A 138 25.19 7.88 45.25
N GLY A 139 26.12 7.68 44.31
CA GLY A 139 26.09 8.30 42.99
C GLY A 139 26.20 7.24 41.89
N GLY A 140 25.13 7.05 41.13
CA GLY A 140 25.13 6.22 39.93
C GLY A 140 23.71 5.83 39.54
N TRP A 141 23.23 6.35 38.41
CA TRP A 141 21.99 5.99 37.69
C TRP A 141 20.76 6.89 37.78
N LYS A 142 20.88 8.13 38.27
CA LYS A 142 19.82 9.16 38.10
C LYS A 142 20.21 10.40 37.28
N VAL A 143 21.33 10.39 36.57
CA VAL A 143 21.82 11.58 35.83
C VAL A 143 21.74 11.43 34.29
N MET A 144 21.44 10.25 33.73
CA MET A 144 21.47 10.09 32.27
C MET A 144 20.15 10.47 31.55
N GLY A 145 19.01 10.42 32.23
CA GLY A 145 17.71 10.76 31.63
C GLY A 145 17.43 12.27 31.56
N THR A 146 18.02 13.05 32.47
CA THR A 146 17.83 14.50 32.54
C THR A 146 18.80 15.25 31.62
N LEU A 147 19.98 14.70 31.31
CA LEU A 147 20.97 15.35 30.43
C LEU A 147 20.58 15.31 28.94
N VAL A 148 19.88 14.27 28.48
CA VAL A 148 19.39 14.21 27.08
C VAL A 148 18.14 15.07 26.90
N GLY A 149 17.23 15.06 27.88
CA GLY A 149 16.04 15.93 27.88
C GLY A 149 16.36 17.41 28.04
N LEU A 150 17.27 17.80 28.94
CA LEU A 150 17.76 19.18 29.00
C LEU A 150 18.63 19.51 27.79
N GLY A 151 19.43 18.59 27.26
CA GLY A 151 20.26 18.83 26.08
C GLY A 151 19.42 19.14 24.84
N ALA A 152 18.35 18.38 24.62
CA ALA A 152 17.39 18.63 23.54
C ALA A 152 16.54 19.88 23.82
N VAL A 153 16.10 20.14 25.06
CA VAL A 153 15.33 21.35 25.41
C VAL A 153 16.20 22.61 25.40
N LEU A 154 17.48 22.53 25.78
CA LEU A 154 18.44 23.63 25.71
C LEU A 154 18.94 23.85 24.28
N ALA A 155 19.17 22.81 23.49
CA ALA A 155 19.44 22.96 22.05
C ALA A 155 18.21 23.51 21.31
N TYR A 156 16.99 23.08 21.68
CA TYR A 156 15.73 23.60 21.18
C TYR A 156 15.49 25.05 21.60
N HIS A 157 15.80 25.41 22.85
CA HIS A 157 15.68 26.79 23.33
C HIS A 157 16.78 27.69 22.76
N ASP A 158 18.00 27.18 22.57
CA ASP A 158 19.12 27.88 21.93
C ASP A 158 18.87 28.08 20.43
N HIS A 159 18.33 27.09 19.72
CA HIS A 159 17.93 27.23 18.31
C HIS A 159 16.77 28.21 18.15
N ARG A 160 15.78 28.17 19.05
CA ARG A 160 14.66 29.12 19.05
C ARG A 160 15.10 30.55 19.43
N CYS A 161 16.11 30.69 20.28
CA CYS A 161 16.72 31.99 20.61
C CYS A 161 17.62 32.51 19.48
N ARG A 162 18.35 31.63 18.77
CA ARG A 162 19.15 31.98 17.59
C ARG A 162 18.28 32.38 16.41
N ALA A 163 17.22 31.63 16.10
CA ALA A 163 16.25 31.98 15.05
C ALA A 163 15.51 33.31 15.36
N ALA A 164 15.24 33.60 16.63
CA ALA A 164 14.69 34.90 17.04
C ALA A 164 15.70 36.05 16.94
N GLN A 165 17.00 35.79 17.20
CA GLN A 165 18.09 36.77 17.05
C GLN A 165 18.53 36.99 15.59
N ASP A 166 18.32 36.02 14.69
CA ASP A 166 18.72 36.08 13.27
C ASP A 166 17.65 36.60 12.31
N SER A 167 16.42 36.85 12.78
CA SER A 167 15.35 37.44 11.96
C SER A 167 15.65 38.84 11.38
N GLN A 168 16.78 39.46 11.78
CA GLN A 168 17.28 40.73 11.23
C GLN A 168 18.37 40.56 10.15
N ARG A 169 18.83 39.33 9.88
CA ARG A 169 19.85 39.09 8.85
C ARG A 169 19.23 39.16 7.47
N VAL A 170 19.93 39.89 6.59
CA VAL A 170 19.53 40.08 5.20
C VAL A 170 20.53 39.33 4.33
N TYR A 171 20.02 38.49 3.43
CA TYR A 171 20.81 37.67 2.51
C TYR A 171 20.56 38.09 1.07
N THR A 172 21.60 38.05 0.25
CA THR A 172 21.48 38.19 -1.21
C THR A 172 21.01 36.88 -1.85
N LYS A 173 20.46 36.97 -3.05
CA LYS A 173 20.06 35.77 -3.80
C LYS A 173 21.25 34.85 -4.08
N GLU A 174 22.42 35.41 -4.36
CA GLU A 174 23.65 34.67 -4.61
C GLU A 174 24.09 33.89 -3.36
N GLU A 175 24.04 34.52 -2.18
CA GLU A 175 24.32 33.86 -0.91
C GLU A 175 23.34 32.71 -0.64
N VAL A 176 22.04 32.88 -0.90
CA VAL A 176 21.09 31.76 -0.78
C VAL A 176 21.43 30.64 -1.77
N SER A 177 21.75 30.98 -3.02
CA SER A 177 22.05 30.00 -4.06
C SER A 177 23.33 29.18 -3.81
N SER A 178 24.29 29.72 -3.05
CA SER A 178 25.50 28.98 -2.68
C SER A 178 25.25 27.89 -1.64
N HIS A 179 24.08 27.90 -0.98
CA HIS A 179 23.66 26.92 0.02
C HIS A 179 22.66 25.93 -0.62
N SER A 180 23.19 25.03 -1.45
CA SER A 180 22.40 24.09 -2.28
C SER A 180 22.66 22.60 -1.98
N ASN A 181 23.43 22.28 -0.93
CA ASN A 181 23.77 20.90 -0.58
C ASN A 181 24.11 20.76 0.93
N SER A 182 24.25 19.53 1.41
CA SER A 182 24.48 19.24 2.84
C SER A 182 25.79 19.79 3.41
N GLU A 183 26.82 20.03 2.59
CA GLU A 183 28.11 20.58 3.05
C GLU A 183 28.06 22.10 3.22
N THR A 184 27.32 22.77 2.33
CA THR A 184 27.16 24.22 2.32
C THR A 184 25.98 24.68 3.16
N GLY A 185 25.05 23.78 3.49
CA GLY A 185 23.72 24.12 4.00
C GLY A 185 22.70 24.12 2.86
N ILE A 186 21.44 23.80 3.14
CA ILE A 186 20.35 23.73 2.18
C ILE A 186 19.39 24.87 2.50
N TRP A 187 19.56 26.00 1.81
CA TRP A 187 18.73 27.18 2.03
C TRP A 187 17.66 27.30 0.96
N VAL A 188 16.50 27.80 1.35
CA VAL A 188 15.35 28.01 0.45
C VAL A 188 14.68 29.34 0.78
N THR A 189 13.88 29.85 -0.16
CA THR A 189 13.16 31.12 0.01
C THR A 189 11.66 30.95 -0.16
N LEU A 190 10.87 31.75 0.55
CA LEU A 190 9.43 31.88 0.34
C LEU A 190 9.04 33.35 0.56
N GLY A 191 8.61 34.03 -0.49
CA GLY A 191 8.46 35.48 -0.51
C GLY A 191 9.81 36.16 -0.27
N SER A 192 9.86 36.98 0.77
CA SER A 192 11.10 37.63 1.22
C SER A 192 11.83 36.87 2.32
N GLU A 193 11.34 35.72 2.78
CA GLU A 193 11.93 34.99 3.90
C GLU A 193 12.93 33.94 3.43
N VAL A 194 14.02 33.76 4.19
CA VAL A 194 15.08 32.78 3.94
C VAL A 194 15.06 31.73 5.05
N PHE A 195 15.12 30.46 4.66
CA PHE A 195 15.03 29.31 5.56
C PHE A 195 16.21 28.37 5.36
N ASP A 196 16.80 27.89 6.46
CA ASP A 196 17.77 26.80 6.45
C ASP A 196 17.07 25.48 6.77
N VAL A 197 16.85 24.67 5.73
CA VAL A 197 16.13 23.39 5.83
C VAL A 197 17.08 22.19 5.85
N THR A 198 18.37 22.40 6.16
CA THR A 198 19.39 21.33 6.16
C THR A 198 18.99 20.16 7.03
N GLU A 199 18.49 20.41 8.25
CA GLU A 199 18.06 19.35 9.17
C GLU A 199 16.66 18.79 8.84
N PHE A 200 15.89 19.48 8.00
CA PHE A 200 14.53 19.07 7.63
C PHE A 200 14.49 18.15 6.41
N VAL A 201 15.49 18.25 5.53
CA VAL A 201 15.49 17.58 4.22
C VAL A 201 15.28 16.08 4.32
N ASP A 202 15.89 15.42 5.31
CA ASP A 202 15.85 13.97 5.47
C ASP A 202 14.53 13.46 6.06
N ILE A 203 13.81 14.32 6.78
CA ILE A 203 12.52 14.01 7.40
C ILE A 203 11.32 14.56 6.59
N HIS A 204 11.58 15.17 5.44
CA HIS A 204 10.55 15.72 4.57
C HIS A 204 9.59 14.62 4.07
N PRO A 205 8.26 14.76 4.24
CA PRO A 205 7.26 13.72 3.89
C PRO A 205 7.25 13.27 2.43
N GLY A 206 7.71 14.14 1.51
CA GLY A 206 7.88 13.84 0.08
C GLY A 206 9.26 13.31 -0.28
N GLY A 207 10.07 12.92 0.71
CA GLY A 207 11.47 12.55 0.58
C GLY A 207 12.40 13.75 0.38
N SER A 208 13.68 13.55 0.70
CA SER A 208 14.74 14.55 0.55
C SER A 208 14.89 15.02 -0.89
N SER A 209 14.83 14.08 -1.84
CA SER A 209 14.94 14.35 -3.28
C SER A 209 14.02 15.47 -3.79
N LYS A 210 12.79 15.61 -3.28
CA LYS A 210 11.83 16.63 -3.74
C LYS A 210 12.10 18.00 -3.14
N LEU A 211 12.54 18.10 -1.89
CA LEU A 211 12.92 19.37 -1.27
C LEU A 211 14.25 19.88 -1.86
N MET A 212 15.17 18.97 -2.16
CA MET A 212 16.46 19.31 -2.80
C MET A 212 16.31 19.96 -4.17
N LEU A 213 15.18 19.79 -4.85
CA LEU A 213 14.87 20.49 -6.10
C LEU A 213 14.76 22.01 -5.92
N ALA A 214 14.43 22.47 -4.71
CA ALA A 214 14.35 23.87 -4.36
C ALA A 214 15.62 24.40 -3.67
N ALA A 215 16.64 23.56 -3.46
CA ALA A 215 17.85 23.93 -2.75
C ALA A 215 18.56 25.12 -3.43
N GLY A 216 18.83 26.17 -2.66
CA GLY A 216 19.38 27.44 -3.14
C GLY A 216 18.38 28.33 -3.90
N GLY A 217 17.07 28.03 -3.85
CA GLY A 217 16.05 28.69 -4.67
C GLY A 217 14.69 28.95 -3.99
N PRO A 218 13.70 29.46 -4.75
CA PRO A 218 12.36 29.76 -4.26
C PRO A 218 11.46 28.53 -4.14
N LEU A 219 10.63 28.48 -3.10
CA LEU A 219 9.66 27.43 -2.81
C LEU A 219 8.33 27.64 -3.57
N GLU A 220 8.01 28.86 -4.01
CA GLU A 220 6.73 29.22 -4.64
C GLU A 220 6.35 28.33 -5.83
N PRO A 221 7.24 28.02 -6.78
CA PRO A 221 6.90 27.12 -7.88
C PRO A 221 6.44 25.75 -7.39
N PHE A 222 7.08 25.23 -6.34
CA PHE A 222 6.77 23.93 -5.75
C PHE A 222 5.51 23.96 -4.89
N TRP A 223 5.29 25.04 -4.12
CA TRP A 223 4.11 25.22 -3.27
C TRP A 223 2.83 25.48 -4.08
N SER A 224 2.95 26.12 -5.24
CA SER A 224 1.85 26.28 -6.19
C SER A 224 1.38 24.93 -6.76
N LEU A 225 2.32 24.00 -6.95
CA LEU A 225 2.04 22.64 -7.42
C LEU A 225 1.50 21.76 -6.29
N TYR A 226 2.18 21.73 -5.15
CA TYR A 226 1.84 20.88 -4.02
C TYR A 226 1.09 21.69 -2.96
N ALA A 227 -0.19 21.99 -3.20
CA ALA A 227 -0.95 22.90 -2.35
C ALA A 227 -1.10 22.44 -0.88
N PHE A 228 -0.76 21.18 -0.57
CA PHE A 228 -0.63 20.70 0.81
C PHE A 228 0.32 21.58 1.65
N HIS A 229 1.36 22.16 1.04
CA HIS A 229 2.27 23.06 1.75
C HIS A 229 1.63 24.39 2.18
N ASN A 230 0.46 24.74 1.63
CA ASN A 230 -0.28 25.93 2.07
C ASN A 230 -1.07 25.72 3.36
N GLN A 231 -1.11 24.50 3.91
CA GLN A 231 -1.77 24.26 5.19
C GLN A 231 -1.07 25.02 6.34
N PRO A 232 -1.82 25.58 7.32
CA PRO A 232 -1.24 26.37 8.42
C PRO A 232 -0.11 25.65 9.17
N HIS A 233 -0.29 24.36 9.47
CA HIS A 233 0.71 23.58 10.20
C HIS A 233 2.03 23.43 9.42
N VAL A 234 1.99 23.38 8.08
CA VAL A 234 3.21 23.27 7.24
C VAL A 234 3.95 24.60 7.23
N ARG A 235 3.21 25.71 7.19
CA ARG A 235 3.79 27.06 7.31
C ARG A 235 4.42 27.29 8.68
N GLU A 236 3.74 26.85 9.74
CA GLU A 236 4.29 26.89 11.11
C GLU A 236 5.55 26.02 11.27
N LEU A 237 5.59 24.87 10.58
CA LEU A 237 6.79 24.03 10.53
C LEU A 237 7.93 24.73 9.79
N LEU A 238 7.69 25.26 8.59
CA LEU A 238 8.71 25.99 7.82
C LEU A 238 9.23 27.21 8.59
N ALA A 239 8.35 27.94 9.28
CA ALA A 239 8.73 29.12 10.06
C ALA A 239 9.79 28.83 11.15
N GLN A 240 9.88 27.59 11.63
CA GLN A 240 10.90 27.17 12.61
C GLN A 240 12.32 27.16 12.02
N TYR A 241 12.43 27.08 10.69
CA TYR A 241 13.68 27.05 9.94
C TYR A 241 14.08 28.42 9.40
N LYS A 242 13.35 29.51 9.73
CA LYS A 242 13.67 30.86 9.25
C LYS A 242 15.01 31.33 9.82
N ILE A 243 15.89 31.78 8.94
CA ILE A 243 17.22 32.33 9.27
C ILE A 243 17.37 33.82 8.92
N GLY A 244 16.45 34.40 8.14
CA GLY A 244 16.45 35.83 7.85
C GLY A 244 15.55 36.19 6.68
N GLU A 245 15.88 37.27 5.99
CA GLU A 245 15.12 37.80 4.86
C GLU A 245 16.02 38.10 3.65
N LEU A 246 15.46 38.04 2.45
CA LEU A 246 16.14 38.44 1.21
C LEU A 246 16.33 39.95 1.16
N ASN A 247 17.45 40.37 0.57
CA ASN A 247 17.71 41.76 0.27
C ASN A 247 16.55 42.35 -0.56
N PRO A 248 15.95 43.49 -0.16
CA PRO A 248 14.83 44.09 -0.90
C PRO A 248 15.11 44.34 -2.39
N LYS A 249 16.38 44.46 -2.80
CA LYS A 249 16.78 44.58 -4.22
C LYS A 249 16.69 43.26 -4.99
N ASP A 250 16.86 42.16 -4.29
CA ASP A 250 16.78 40.78 -4.81
C ASP A 250 15.39 40.18 -4.58
N ASN A 251 14.57 40.84 -3.75
CA ASN A 251 13.15 40.60 -3.57
C ASN A 251 12.39 41.05 -4.82
N VAL A 252 12.64 40.35 -5.93
CA VAL A 252 11.84 40.44 -7.13
C VAL A 252 10.48 39.89 -6.75
N THR A 253 9.50 40.79 -6.55
CA THR A 253 8.09 40.40 -6.51
C THR A 253 7.88 39.48 -7.70
N PRO A 254 7.44 38.22 -7.52
CA PRO A 254 7.38 37.27 -8.62
C PRO A 254 6.51 37.87 -9.74
N THR A 255 7.16 38.33 -10.80
CA THR A 255 6.54 38.60 -12.10
C THR A 255 6.46 37.32 -12.91
N LEU A 256 6.49 36.17 -12.24
CA LEU A 256 5.71 35.06 -12.73
C LEU A 256 4.26 35.51 -12.54
N GLU A 257 3.61 35.94 -13.62
CA GLU A 257 2.22 35.56 -13.82
C GLU A 257 2.19 34.04 -13.68
N THR A 258 2.08 33.57 -12.44
CA THR A 258 1.91 32.18 -12.10
C THR A 258 0.48 31.89 -12.52
N SER A 259 0.28 31.65 -13.82
CA SER A 259 -0.94 31.00 -14.29
C SER A 259 -1.06 29.74 -13.44
N ASP A 260 -2.06 29.71 -12.57
CA ASP A 260 -2.34 28.58 -11.69
C ASP A 260 -2.13 27.29 -12.49
N PRO A 261 -1.18 26.41 -12.11
CA PRO A 261 -0.83 25.25 -12.93
C PRO A 261 -2.03 24.31 -13.14
N TYR A 262 -3.05 24.43 -12.29
CA TYR A 262 -4.31 23.70 -12.34
C TYR A 262 -5.42 24.44 -13.10
N ALA A 263 -5.17 25.61 -13.71
CA ALA A 263 -6.20 26.42 -14.37
C ALA A 263 -6.90 25.68 -15.52
N ASN A 264 -6.19 24.77 -16.19
CA ASN A 264 -6.69 23.99 -17.32
C ASN A 264 -7.14 22.58 -16.93
N ASP A 265 -7.24 22.30 -15.63
CA ASP A 265 -7.79 21.03 -15.16
C ASP A 265 -9.27 20.89 -15.61
N PRO A 266 -9.74 19.67 -15.91
CA PRO A 266 -11.13 19.45 -16.30
C PRO A 266 -12.13 19.82 -15.20
N VAL A 267 -13.38 20.07 -15.59
CA VAL A 267 -14.50 20.22 -14.65
C VAL A 267 -14.96 18.82 -14.23
N ARG A 268 -15.25 18.64 -12.93
CA ARG A 268 -15.67 17.35 -12.35
C ARG A 268 -17.08 17.41 -11.81
N HIS A 269 -17.66 16.22 -11.63
CA HIS A 269 -19.02 16.09 -11.12
C HIS A 269 -19.13 16.56 -9.66
N PRO A 270 -20.14 17.38 -9.31
CA PRO A 270 -20.25 17.99 -7.98
C PRO A 270 -20.58 16.99 -6.86
N ALA A 271 -21.07 15.79 -7.19
CA ALA A 271 -21.35 14.76 -6.18
C ALA A 271 -20.10 14.11 -5.58
N LEU A 272 -18.93 14.27 -6.21
CA LEU A 272 -17.68 13.70 -5.68
C LEU A 272 -17.32 14.29 -4.33
N LYS A 273 -16.90 13.44 -3.39
CA LYS A 273 -16.34 13.85 -2.10
C LYS A 273 -14.86 14.20 -2.30
N VAL A 274 -14.58 15.51 -2.35
CA VAL A 274 -13.25 16.04 -2.67
C VAL A 274 -12.38 16.07 -1.41
N ASN A 275 -11.26 15.35 -1.44
CA ASN A 275 -10.26 15.33 -0.38
C ASN A 275 -9.13 16.35 -0.65
N SER A 276 -8.87 16.69 -1.91
CA SER A 276 -7.95 17.74 -2.31
C SER A 276 -8.39 18.36 -3.63
N GLN A 277 -8.41 19.69 -3.71
CA GLN A 277 -8.73 20.39 -4.96
C GLN A 277 -7.49 20.52 -5.88
N ARG A 278 -6.28 20.63 -5.31
CA ARG A 278 -5.02 20.89 -6.03
C ARG A 278 -3.85 20.12 -5.39
N PRO A 279 -3.36 19.04 -6.01
CA PRO A 279 -3.95 18.35 -7.17
C PRO A 279 -5.33 17.75 -6.84
N PHE A 280 -6.17 17.59 -7.86
CA PHE A 280 -7.53 17.08 -7.69
C PHE A 280 -7.54 15.60 -7.24
N ASN A 281 -8.15 15.34 -6.09
CA ASN A 281 -8.34 14.00 -5.54
C ASN A 281 -9.71 13.90 -4.89
N ALA A 282 -10.54 12.98 -5.38
CA ALA A 282 -11.92 12.81 -4.91
C ALA A 282 -12.42 11.38 -5.10
N GLU A 283 -13.37 10.98 -4.27
CA GLU A 283 -14.03 9.67 -4.29
C GLU A 283 -15.55 9.83 -4.50
N PRO A 284 -16.24 8.85 -5.11
CA PRO A 284 -17.69 8.83 -5.09
C PRO A 284 -18.23 8.74 -3.66
N PRO A 285 -19.43 9.29 -3.39
CA PRO A 285 -20.17 8.96 -2.19
C PRO A 285 -20.34 7.43 -2.06
N PRO A 286 -20.14 6.82 -0.88
CA PRO A 286 -20.24 5.37 -0.74
C PRO A 286 -21.60 4.81 -1.19
N GLU A 287 -22.68 5.55 -0.96
CA GLU A 287 -24.03 5.21 -1.40
C GLU A 287 -24.15 5.05 -2.93
N LEU A 288 -23.38 5.81 -3.72
CA LEU A 288 -23.36 5.70 -5.19
C LEU A 288 -22.33 4.68 -5.70
N LEU A 289 -21.36 4.30 -4.86
CA LEU A 289 -20.22 3.47 -5.27
C LEU A 289 -20.67 2.09 -5.78
N THR A 290 -21.70 1.50 -5.17
CA THR A 290 -22.17 0.13 -5.43
C THR A 290 -23.55 0.08 -6.10
N GLU A 291 -24.13 1.23 -6.50
CA GLU A 291 -25.38 1.26 -7.26
C GLU A 291 -25.25 0.58 -8.63
N ASN A 292 -24.05 0.64 -9.21
CA ASN A 292 -23.76 0.07 -10.52
C ASN A 292 -22.51 -0.78 -10.42
N TYR A 293 -22.53 -1.95 -11.08
CA TYR A 293 -21.35 -2.81 -11.18
C TYR A 293 -20.18 -2.10 -11.88
N ILE A 294 -20.49 -1.32 -12.91
CA ILE A 294 -19.57 -0.44 -13.62
C ILE A 294 -19.78 0.98 -13.12
N THR A 295 -18.76 1.56 -12.49
CA THR A 295 -18.80 2.94 -12.00
C THR A 295 -18.81 3.91 -13.19
N PRO A 296 -19.80 4.83 -13.28
CA PRO A 296 -19.83 5.84 -14.32
C PRO A 296 -18.58 6.71 -14.32
N ASN A 297 -18.09 7.08 -15.52
CA ASN A 297 -16.84 7.86 -15.69
C ASN A 297 -16.84 9.17 -14.90
N SER A 298 -17.99 9.82 -14.73
CA SER A 298 -18.11 11.11 -14.04
C SER A 298 -17.92 11.03 -12.52
N ILE A 299 -18.10 9.85 -11.92
CA ILE A 299 -17.98 9.62 -10.48
C ILE A 299 -16.92 8.57 -10.12
N PHE A 300 -16.18 8.05 -11.10
CA PHE A 300 -15.03 7.19 -10.88
C PHE A 300 -13.99 7.94 -10.04
N PHE A 301 -13.46 7.32 -8.98
CA PHE A 301 -12.54 8.02 -8.07
C PHE A 301 -11.32 8.57 -8.83
N THR A 302 -10.92 9.79 -8.51
CA THR A 302 -9.81 10.47 -9.17
C THR A 302 -8.69 10.68 -8.19
N ARG A 303 -7.48 10.22 -8.55
CA ARG A 303 -6.23 10.50 -7.83
C ARG A 303 -5.25 11.14 -8.79
N ASN A 304 -4.96 12.43 -8.61
CA ASN A 304 -3.91 13.16 -9.33
C ASN A 304 -2.80 13.57 -8.36
N HIS A 305 -1.54 13.38 -8.75
CA HIS A 305 -0.38 13.91 -8.01
C HIS A 305 0.01 15.31 -8.47
N LEU A 306 -0.36 15.64 -9.71
CA LEU A 306 0.10 16.79 -10.48
C LEU A 306 -1.08 17.35 -11.30
N PRO A 307 -0.94 18.53 -11.93
CA PRO A 307 -1.94 19.06 -12.85
C PRO A 307 -2.25 18.11 -14.00
N VAL A 308 -3.48 18.16 -14.51
CA VAL A 308 -3.92 17.30 -15.61
C VAL A 308 -3.38 17.85 -16.93
N PRO A 309 -2.55 17.09 -17.68
CA PRO A 309 -2.08 17.52 -18.99
C PRO A 309 -3.23 17.89 -19.95
N ASN A 310 -3.02 18.93 -20.75
CA ASN A 310 -3.91 19.30 -21.85
C ASN A 310 -3.27 18.84 -23.16
N LEU A 311 -3.56 17.61 -23.57
CA LEU A 311 -2.90 16.95 -24.69
C LEU A 311 -3.76 17.04 -25.95
N ASP A 312 -3.13 17.42 -27.04
CA ASP A 312 -3.70 17.34 -28.39
C ASP A 312 -3.49 15.92 -28.95
N PRO A 313 -4.57 15.18 -29.28
CA PRO A 313 -4.45 13.80 -29.77
C PRO A 313 -3.70 13.67 -31.09
N ASP A 314 -3.71 14.71 -31.95
CA ASP A 314 -3.08 14.64 -33.27
C ASP A 314 -1.55 14.69 -33.18
N THR A 315 -1.05 15.43 -32.19
CA THR A 315 0.39 15.60 -31.92
C THR A 315 0.92 14.63 -30.87
N TYR A 316 0.05 13.97 -30.10
CA TYR A 316 0.43 12.96 -29.11
C TYR A 316 1.27 11.83 -29.71
N ARG A 317 2.35 11.46 -29.02
CA ARG A 317 3.16 10.28 -29.35
C ARG A 317 3.48 9.49 -28.08
N LEU A 318 3.30 8.17 -28.16
CA LEU A 318 3.81 7.23 -27.18
C LEU A 318 5.20 6.75 -27.60
N HIS A 319 6.20 6.97 -26.77
CA HIS A 319 7.56 6.49 -27.01
C HIS A 319 7.76 5.12 -26.36
N VAL A 320 7.99 4.08 -27.15
CA VAL A 320 8.32 2.73 -26.66
C VAL A 320 9.76 2.44 -27.00
N VAL A 321 10.63 2.37 -26.00
CA VAL A 321 12.06 2.07 -26.18
C VAL A 321 12.19 0.63 -26.70
N GLY A 322 12.90 0.46 -27.81
CA GLY A 322 13.15 -0.85 -28.41
C GLY A 322 14.10 -1.71 -27.58
N ALA A 323 13.99 -3.02 -27.69
CA ALA A 323 15.00 -3.93 -27.13
C ALA A 323 16.40 -3.63 -27.71
N PRO A 324 17.50 -4.02 -27.04
CA PRO A 324 18.84 -3.85 -27.60
C PRO A 324 18.94 -4.40 -29.04
N GLY A 325 19.32 -3.53 -29.99
CA GLY A 325 19.39 -3.87 -31.42
C GLY A 325 18.07 -3.80 -32.19
N SER A 326 16.96 -3.46 -31.53
CA SER A 326 15.65 -3.20 -32.15
C SER A 326 15.36 -1.71 -32.23
N GLN A 327 14.52 -1.30 -33.18
CA GLN A 327 14.12 0.10 -33.34
C GLN A 327 13.11 0.51 -32.26
N SER A 328 13.33 1.66 -31.60
CA SER A 328 12.32 2.28 -30.73
C SER A 328 11.12 2.77 -31.53
N LEU A 329 9.92 2.59 -30.98
CA LEU A 329 8.67 3.00 -31.61
C LEU A 329 8.26 4.40 -31.11
N SER A 330 7.71 5.21 -32.01
CA SER A 330 6.98 6.44 -31.67
C SER A 330 5.59 6.30 -32.27
N LEU A 331 4.64 5.89 -31.44
CA LEU A 331 3.30 5.51 -31.86
C LEU A 331 2.35 6.71 -31.72
N SER A 332 1.65 7.05 -32.79
CA SER A 332 0.47 7.93 -32.70
C SER A 332 -0.72 7.18 -32.10
N LEU A 333 -1.81 7.89 -31.82
CA LEU A 333 -3.06 7.26 -31.40
C LEU A 333 -3.62 6.32 -32.50
N ASP A 334 -3.52 6.73 -33.77
CA ASP A 334 -3.90 5.90 -34.93
C ASP A 334 -3.05 4.64 -35.04
N ASP A 335 -1.77 4.69 -34.66
CA ASP A 335 -0.93 3.49 -34.63
C ASP A 335 -1.34 2.52 -33.53
N LEU A 336 -1.74 3.04 -32.36
CA LEU A 336 -2.27 2.23 -31.26
C LEU A 336 -3.60 1.55 -31.64
N TYR A 337 -4.43 2.19 -32.44
CA TYR A 337 -5.69 1.59 -32.95
C TYR A 337 -5.48 0.45 -33.94
N LYS A 338 -4.29 0.31 -34.53
CA LYS A 338 -3.96 -0.80 -35.44
C LYS A 338 -3.68 -2.12 -34.70
N PHE A 339 -3.38 -2.07 -33.41
CA PHE A 339 -3.26 -3.29 -32.59
C PHE A 339 -4.66 -3.88 -32.34
N PRO A 340 -4.78 -5.21 -32.19
CA PRO A 340 -6.04 -5.82 -31.80
C PRO A 340 -6.59 -5.21 -30.51
N LYS A 341 -7.77 -4.62 -30.59
CA LYS A 341 -8.46 -4.04 -29.44
C LYS A 341 -8.88 -5.15 -28.48
N HIS A 342 -8.43 -5.07 -27.23
CA HIS A 342 -8.84 -5.97 -26.15
C HIS A 342 -9.61 -5.18 -25.09
N GLU A 343 -10.72 -5.75 -24.62
CA GLU A 343 -11.57 -5.16 -23.57
C GLU A 343 -11.55 -6.04 -22.32
N ILE A 344 -11.35 -5.42 -21.16
CA ILE A 344 -11.42 -6.08 -19.85
C ILE A 344 -12.11 -5.19 -18.82
N THR A 345 -12.85 -5.80 -17.90
CA THR A 345 -13.40 -5.10 -16.72
C THR A 345 -12.41 -5.17 -15.57
N VAL A 346 -11.99 -4.03 -15.04
CA VAL A 346 -10.97 -3.96 -13.97
C VAL A 346 -11.42 -2.99 -12.88
N THR A 347 -11.30 -3.42 -11.64
CA THR A 347 -11.38 -2.56 -10.46
C THR A 347 -10.02 -1.94 -10.18
N LEU A 348 -9.99 -0.61 -10.07
CA LEU A 348 -8.81 0.11 -9.61
C LEU A 348 -9.00 0.49 -8.15
N GLN A 349 -8.05 0.11 -7.29
CA GLN A 349 -8.03 0.53 -5.89
C GLN A 349 -6.74 1.30 -5.59
N CYS A 350 -6.88 2.46 -4.95
CA CYS A 350 -5.72 3.22 -4.45
C CYS A 350 -5.10 2.50 -3.24
N ALA A 351 -3.77 2.56 -3.10
CA ALA A 351 -3.06 2.01 -1.93
C ALA A 351 -3.58 2.55 -0.59
N GLY A 352 -4.06 3.80 -0.58
CA GLY A 352 -4.58 4.50 0.58
C GLY A 352 -6.09 4.43 0.74
N ASN A 353 -6.80 3.56 0.02
CA ASN A 353 -8.23 3.36 0.28
C ASN A 353 -8.44 3.03 1.76
N ARG A 354 -9.46 3.63 2.39
CA ARG A 354 -9.76 3.51 3.83
C ARG A 354 -8.67 4.03 4.76
N ARG A 355 -7.84 4.98 4.32
CA ARG A 355 -6.79 5.61 5.16
C ARG A 355 -7.37 6.25 6.42
N SER A 356 -8.53 6.89 6.33
CA SER A 356 -9.12 7.63 7.45
C SER A 356 -9.36 6.77 8.69
N GLU A 357 -9.59 5.47 8.52
CA GLU A 357 -9.74 4.51 9.61
C GLU A 357 -8.42 4.20 10.31
N MET A 358 -7.30 4.23 9.58
CA MET A 358 -5.96 4.08 10.15
C MET A 358 -5.53 5.33 10.91
N THR A 359 -5.93 6.52 10.42
CA THR A 359 -5.74 7.81 11.11
C THR A 359 -6.37 7.80 12.52
N GLN A 360 -7.48 7.07 12.73
CA GLN A 360 -8.12 6.95 14.06
C GLN A 360 -7.27 6.18 15.08
N VAL A 361 -6.33 5.34 14.65
CA VAL A 361 -5.41 4.63 15.56
C VAL A 361 -4.25 5.53 15.97
N LYS A 362 -3.58 6.10 14.98
CA LYS A 362 -2.45 7.03 15.11
C LYS A 362 -2.36 7.81 13.81
N GLU A 363 -2.09 9.12 13.91
CA GLU A 363 -1.98 10.01 12.76
C GLU A 363 -1.00 9.48 11.70
N VAL A 364 -1.36 9.61 10.43
CA VAL A 364 -0.58 9.17 9.26
C VAL A 364 -0.47 10.30 8.24
N LYS A 365 0.52 10.23 7.34
CA LYS A 365 0.63 11.22 6.24
C LYS A 365 -0.03 10.68 4.97
N GLY A 366 -1.07 11.35 4.48
CA GLY A 366 -1.71 11.05 3.21
C GLY A 366 -3.07 11.72 3.04
N LEU A 367 -3.74 11.45 1.92
CA LEU A 367 -5.11 11.91 1.68
C LEU A 367 -6.09 11.09 2.53
N GLU A 368 -7.05 11.76 3.17
CA GLU A 368 -8.07 11.17 4.04
C GLU A 368 -9.17 10.45 3.27
N TRP A 369 -8.79 9.39 2.55
CA TRP A 369 -9.72 8.54 1.83
C TRP A 369 -10.59 7.73 2.80
N LYS A 370 -11.89 7.70 2.49
CA LYS A 370 -12.85 6.75 3.09
C LYS A 370 -12.88 5.47 2.26
N THR A 371 -14.04 4.86 2.09
CA THR A 371 -14.22 3.58 1.38
C THR A 371 -14.25 3.71 -0.14
N GLY A 372 -14.25 4.91 -0.70
CA GLY A 372 -14.48 5.18 -2.11
C GLY A 372 -13.23 5.40 -2.97
N ALA A 373 -12.01 5.19 -2.47
CA ALA A 373 -10.80 5.23 -3.31
C ALA A 373 -10.62 3.93 -4.12
N ILE A 374 -11.73 3.45 -4.69
CA ILE A 374 -11.88 2.25 -5.49
C ILE A 374 -13.03 2.47 -6.49
N SER A 375 -12.90 2.00 -7.73
CA SER A 375 -13.97 2.04 -8.74
C SER A 375 -13.71 1.03 -9.85
N THR A 376 -14.75 0.64 -10.58
CA THR A 376 -14.69 -0.41 -11.62
C THR A 376 -15.11 0.13 -12.98
N ALA A 377 -14.34 -0.19 -14.02
CA ALA A 377 -14.66 0.19 -15.39
C ALA A 377 -14.28 -0.89 -16.40
N ARG A 378 -14.89 -0.85 -17.58
CA ARG A 378 -14.46 -1.57 -18.78
C ARG A 378 -13.38 -0.76 -19.47
N TRP A 379 -12.20 -1.32 -19.63
CA TRP A 379 -11.05 -0.69 -20.26
C TRP A 379 -10.78 -1.35 -21.58
N SER A 380 -10.54 -0.54 -22.60
CA SER A 380 -10.35 -0.98 -23.98
C SER A 380 -9.08 -0.37 -24.56
N GLY A 381 -8.23 -1.19 -25.17
CA GLY A 381 -6.91 -0.77 -25.64
C GLY A 381 -6.09 -1.82 -26.37
N ALA A 382 -4.86 -1.45 -26.70
CA ALA A 382 -3.85 -2.41 -27.16
C ALA A 382 -3.29 -3.20 -25.98
N ARG A 383 -3.00 -4.50 -26.16
CA ARG A 383 -2.30 -5.26 -25.12
C ARG A 383 -0.84 -4.82 -25.05
N LEU A 384 -0.33 -4.62 -23.84
CA LEU A 384 1.06 -4.20 -23.64
C LEU A 384 2.04 -5.25 -24.17
N CYS A 385 1.73 -6.54 -24.03
CA CYS A 385 2.56 -7.63 -24.54
C CYS A 385 2.76 -7.56 -26.06
N ASP A 386 1.74 -7.19 -26.83
CA ASP A 386 1.81 -7.07 -28.30
C ASP A 386 2.70 -5.89 -28.71
N VAL A 387 2.55 -4.75 -28.02
CA VAL A 387 3.34 -3.54 -28.27
C VAL A 387 4.82 -3.77 -27.93
N LEU A 388 5.11 -4.41 -26.79
CA LEU A 388 6.46 -4.79 -26.40
C LEU A 388 7.05 -5.82 -27.36
N ALA A 389 6.25 -6.78 -27.82
CA ALA A 389 6.70 -7.78 -28.79
C ALA A 389 7.10 -7.14 -30.13
N GLN A 390 6.34 -6.14 -30.60
CA GLN A 390 6.67 -5.34 -31.79
C GLN A 390 7.94 -4.49 -31.60
N ALA A 391 8.18 -3.98 -30.39
CA ALA A 391 9.42 -3.29 -30.01
C ALA A 391 10.62 -4.24 -29.80
N GLY A 392 10.45 -5.54 -30.06
CA GLY A 392 11.52 -6.55 -30.00
C GLY A 392 11.76 -7.16 -28.61
N HIS A 393 10.97 -6.78 -27.59
CA HIS A 393 11.15 -7.31 -26.23
C HIS A 393 10.66 -8.74 -26.09
N ARG A 394 11.37 -9.52 -25.29
CA ARG A 394 11.07 -10.92 -24.96
C ARG A 394 11.40 -11.15 -23.48
N LEU A 395 10.93 -12.26 -22.92
CA LEU A 395 11.34 -12.67 -21.58
C LEU A 395 12.86 -12.86 -21.55
N CYS A 396 13.52 -12.25 -20.58
CA CYS A 396 14.92 -12.44 -20.28
C CYS A 396 15.10 -13.44 -19.12
N GLN A 397 16.31 -14.01 -18.99
CA GLN A 397 16.62 -14.94 -17.89
C GLN A 397 16.79 -14.22 -16.55
N THR A 398 17.21 -12.95 -16.58
CA THR A 398 17.30 -12.08 -15.41
C THR A 398 15.98 -11.36 -15.18
N GLU A 399 15.69 -10.97 -13.94
CA GLU A 399 14.54 -10.11 -13.69
C GLU A 399 14.73 -8.75 -14.38
N ALA A 400 13.63 -8.23 -14.91
CA ALA A 400 13.55 -6.94 -15.58
C ALA A 400 12.16 -6.34 -15.34
N HIS A 401 12.03 -5.05 -15.59
CA HIS A 401 10.82 -4.30 -15.34
C HIS A 401 10.43 -3.49 -16.57
N VAL A 402 9.13 -3.30 -16.76
CA VAL A 402 8.61 -2.29 -17.68
C VAL A 402 8.35 -1.03 -16.88
N CYS A 403 9.08 0.02 -17.20
CA CYS A 403 8.96 1.35 -16.62
C CYS A 403 8.02 2.20 -17.49
N PHE A 404 7.17 2.95 -16.81
CA PHE A 404 6.18 3.84 -17.41
C PHE A 404 6.41 5.25 -16.91
N GLU A 405 6.37 6.23 -17.80
CA GLU A 405 6.42 7.66 -17.46
C GLU A 405 5.19 8.35 -18.07
N GLY A 406 4.48 9.10 -17.23
CA GLY A 406 3.37 9.97 -17.63
C GLY A 406 3.87 11.29 -18.21
N LEU A 407 2.93 12.08 -18.72
CA LEU A 407 3.18 13.44 -19.24
C LEU A 407 2.84 14.52 -18.20
N ASP A 408 2.34 14.13 -17.03
CA ASP A 408 2.24 15.00 -15.87
C ASP A 408 3.61 15.13 -15.19
N SER A 409 4.16 16.34 -15.18
CA SER A 409 5.48 16.64 -14.61
C SER A 409 5.41 17.76 -13.58
N ASP A 410 6.30 17.70 -12.60
CA ASP A 410 6.51 18.82 -11.69
C ASP A 410 7.34 19.94 -12.34
N PRO A 411 7.49 21.12 -11.70
CA PRO A 411 8.25 22.24 -12.26
C PRO A 411 9.71 21.94 -12.63
N THR A 412 10.27 20.83 -12.16
CA THR A 412 11.63 20.40 -12.53
C THR A 412 11.66 19.51 -13.76
N GLY A 413 10.50 19.20 -14.34
CA GLY A 413 10.36 18.24 -15.42
C GLY A 413 10.35 16.78 -14.94
N THR A 414 10.24 16.52 -13.63
CA THR A 414 10.14 15.15 -13.12
C THR A 414 8.71 14.63 -13.31
N ALA A 415 8.55 13.67 -14.23
CA ALA A 415 7.26 13.05 -14.55
C ALA A 415 6.80 12.02 -13.51
N TYR A 416 5.48 11.79 -13.40
CA TYR A 416 4.96 10.62 -12.70
C TYR A 416 5.45 9.33 -13.35
N GLY A 417 5.99 8.41 -12.56
CA GLY A 417 6.49 7.15 -13.06
C GLY A 417 6.27 5.98 -12.11
N ALA A 418 6.11 4.80 -12.69
CA ALA A 418 5.97 3.53 -11.98
C ALA A 418 6.51 2.38 -12.84
N SER A 419 6.58 1.18 -12.28
CA SER A 419 6.96 -0.02 -13.04
C SER A 419 6.24 -1.28 -12.58
N ILE A 420 6.17 -2.25 -13.49
CA ILE A 420 5.73 -3.62 -13.24
C ILE A 420 6.80 -4.62 -13.70
N PRO A 421 6.85 -5.85 -13.18
CA PRO A 421 7.75 -6.87 -13.69
C PRO A 421 7.51 -7.16 -15.18
N LEU A 422 8.60 -7.35 -15.95
CA LEU A 422 8.54 -7.67 -17.38
C LEU A 422 7.74 -8.96 -17.64
N ALA A 423 7.88 -9.95 -16.74
CA ALA A 423 7.14 -11.20 -16.83
C ALA A 423 5.62 -10.97 -16.86
N ARG A 424 5.10 -10.06 -16.04
CA ARG A 424 3.68 -9.68 -16.05
C ARG A 424 3.31 -8.93 -17.33
N ALA A 425 4.15 -8.01 -17.77
CA ALA A 425 3.87 -7.19 -18.95
C ALA A 425 3.81 -7.99 -20.26
N LEU A 426 4.61 -9.07 -20.35
CA LEU A 426 4.64 -9.97 -21.51
C LEU A 426 3.66 -11.14 -21.41
N ASP A 427 3.08 -11.42 -20.23
CA ASP A 427 2.11 -12.49 -20.05
C ASP A 427 0.74 -12.10 -20.64
N PRO A 428 0.26 -12.79 -21.70
CA PRO A 428 -1.06 -12.51 -22.28
C PRO A 428 -2.21 -12.76 -21.28
N GLU A 429 -2.01 -13.61 -20.28
CA GLU A 429 -3.01 -13.93 -19.26
C GLU A 429 -3.14 -12.85 -18.18
N ALA A 430 -2.12 -11.99 -18.03
CA ALA A 430 -2.18 -10.84 -17.13
C ALA A 430 -2.99 -9.67 -17.70
N GLU A 431 -3.35 -9.71 -18.99
CA GLU A 431 -4.24 -8.77 -19.68
C GLU A 431 -3.87 -7.28 -19.48
N VAL A 432 -2.58 -6.95 -19.39
CA VAL A 432 -2.12 -5.55 -19.23
C VAL A 432 -2.41 -4.76 -20.51
N LEU A 433 -3.08 -3.60 -20.38
CA LEU A 433 -3.46 -2.76 -21.51
C LEU A 433 -2.75 -1.42 -21.53
N LEU A 434 -2.51 -0.93 -22.75
CA LEU A 434 -2.43 0.49 -23.08
C LEU A 434 -3.84 0.93 -23.50
N ALA A 435 -4.63 1.35 -22.52
CA ALA A 435 -6.04 1.70 -22.70
C ALA A 435 -6.18 3.11 -23.27
N TYR A 436 -7.09 3.26 -24.24
CA TYR A 436 -7.50 4.54 -24.82
C TYR A 436 -9.03 4.77 -24.71
N GLU A 437 -9.76 3.75 -24.26
CA GLU A 437 -11.19 3.81 -23.95
C GLU A 437 -11.49 3.34 -22.53
N MET A 438 -12.51 3.96 -21.93
CA MET A 438 -13.07 3.64 -20.62
C MET A 438 -14.59 3.69 -20.69
N ASN A 439 -15.23 2.57 -20.37
CA ASN A 439 -16.68 2.36 -20.44
C ASN A 439 -17.26 2.64 -21.84
N GLY A 440 -16.53 2.23 -22.88
CA GLY A 440 -16.94 2.37 -24.29
C GLY A 440 -16.87 3.81 -24.82
N GLN A 441 -16.22 4.72 -24.09
CA GLN A 441 -15.96 6.09 -24.50
C GLN A 441 -14.46 6.37 -24.50
N PRO A 442 -13.96 7.36 -25.25
CA PRO A 442 -12.58 7.84 -25.08
C PRO A 442 -12.29 8.16 -23.61
N LEU A 443 -11.05 7.95 -23.18
CA LEU A 443 -10.65 8.25 -21.81
C LEU A 443 -11.02 9.70 -21.43
N PRO A 444 -11.64 9.93 -20.26
CA PRO A 444 -11.72 11.27 -19.71
C PRO A 444 -10.33 11.82 -19.36
N ARG A 445 -10.15 13.14 -19.40
CA ARG A 445 -8.86 13.78 -19.09
C ARG A 445 -8.31 13.41 -17.72
N ASP A 446 -9.12 13.39 -16.66
CA ASP A 446 -8.71 12.98 -15.31
C ASP A 446 -8.24 11.51 -15.24
N HIS A 447 -8.67 10.67 -16.17
CA HIS A 447 -8.37 9.24 -16.20
C HIS A 447 -7.32 8.86 -17.24
N GLY A 448 -6.60 9.86 -17.80
CA GLY A 448 -5.39 9.61 -18.57
C GLY A 448 -5.51 9.77 -20.08
N PHE A 449 -6.50 10.52 -20.58
CA PHE A 449 -6.58 10.83 -22.01
C PHE A 449 -5.23 11.32 -22.58
N PRO A 450 -4.77 10.84 -23.74
CA PRO A 450 -5.45 9.87 -24.61
C PRO A 450 -5.16 8.40 -24.28
N VAL A 451 -4.09 8.11 -23.52
CA VAL A 451 -3.66 6.73 -23.23
C VAL A 451 -3.20 6.59 -21.78
N ARG A 452 -3.63 5.50 -21.12
CA ARG A 452 -3.10 5.08 -19.82
C ARG A 452 -2.67 3.61 -19.85
N VAL A 453 -1.84 3.23 -18.89
CA VAL A 453 -1.64 1.81 -18.54
C VAL A 453 -2.80 1.35 -17.65
N VAL A 454 -3.30 0.14 -17.89
CA VAL A 454 -4.19 -0.60 -16.99
C VAL A 454 -3.54 -1.93 -16.67
N VAL A 455 -3.26 -2.17 -15.38
CA VAL A 455 -2.57 -3.38 -14.86
C VAL A 455 -3.54 -4.16 -13.94
N PRO A 456 -4.27 -5.15 -14.46
CA PRO A 456 -5.28 -5.87 -13.67
C PRO A 456 -4.71 -6.53 -12.40
N GLY A 457 -5.48 -6.47 -11.30
CA GLY A 457 -5.08 -7.08 -10.02
C GLY A 457 -3.99 -6.35 -9.24
N VAL A 458 -3.51 -5.20 -9.74
CA VAL A 458 -2.39 -4.42 -9.17
C VAL A 458 -2.88 -3.06 -8.65
N VAL A 459 -2.23 -2.55 -7.61
CA VAL A 459 -2.52 -1.24 -6.99
C VAL A 459 -2.56 -0.10 -8.01
N GLY A 460 -3.51 0.82 -7.83
CA GLY A 460 -3.78 1.92 -8.75
C GLY A 460 -2.57 2.80 -9.11
N ALA A 461 -1.55 2.86 -8.25
CA ALA A 461 -0.32 3.61 -8.51
C ALA A 461 0.45 3.14 -9.75
N ARG A 462 0.32 1.87 -10.17
CA ARG A 462 1.05 1.32 -11.32
C ARG A 462 0.33 1.54 -12.66
N HIS A 463 -0.89 2.09 -12.61
CA HIS A 463 -1.73 2.36 -13.78
C HIS A 463 -1.45 3.78 -14.29
N VAL A 464 -0.23 4.01 -14.78
CA VAL A 464 0.24 5.35 -15.18
C VAL A 464 -0.71 5.97 -16.21
N LYS A 465 -1.17 7.19 -15.90
CA LYS A 465 -2.05 7.99 -16.75
C LYS A 465 -1.23 8.90 -17.65
N TRP A 466 -1.85 9.41 -18.73
CA TRP A 466 -1.22 10.34 -19.66
C TRP A 466 0.12 9.80 -20.17
N LEU A 467 0.14 8.53 -20.57
CA LEU A 467 1.37 7.78 -20.79
C LEU A 467 2.20 8.40 -21.92
N GLY A 468 3.45 8.79 -21.62
CA GLY A 468 4.37 9.36 -22.60
C GLY A 468 5.47 8.40 -23.04
N LYS A 469 5.94 7.53 -22.14
CA LYS A 469 7.06 6.62 -22.40
C LYS A 469 6.90 5.26 -21.72
N VAL A 470 7.35 4.23 -22.44
CA VAL A 470 7.51 2.85 -21.97
C VAL A 470 8.93 2.41 -22.24
N SER A 471 9.65 1.93 -21.23
CA SER A 471 10.96 1.30 -21.38
C SER A 471 11.05 -0.01 -20.62
N VAL A 472 12.00 -0.87 -21.01
CA VAL A 472 12.32 -2.09 -20.29
C VAL A 472 13.69 -1.91 -19.67
N GLU A 473 13.76 -2.00 -18.35
CA GLU A 473 14.96 -1.75 -17.56
C GLU A 473 15.28 -2.96 -16.68
N THR A 474 16.53 -3.08 -16.25
CA THR A 474 16.96 -4.16 -15.34
C THR A 474 16.49 -3.95 -13.90
N GLU A 475 16.04 -2.75 -13.56
CA GLU A 475 15.55 -2.40 -12.23
C GLU A 475 14.15 -1.79 -12.27
N GLU A 476 13.50 -1.69 -11.11
CA GLU A 476 12.27 -0.90 -10.96
C GLU A 476 12.49 0.56 -11.39
N SER A 477 11.40 1.23 -11.76
CA SER A 477 11.41 2.68 -12.02
C SER A 477 12.09 3.43 -10.87
N HIS A 478 12.98 4.37 -11.20
CA HIS A 478 13.66 5.22 -10.21
C HIS A 478 12.79 6.39 -9.72
N SER A 479 11.55 6.49 -10.22
CA SER A 479 10.55 7.45 -9.76
C SER A 479 10.39 7.41 -8.24
N HIS A 480 10.25 8.60 -7.63
CA HIS A 480 9.93 8.74 -6.20
C HIS A 480 8.73 7.86 -5.79
N TRP A 481 7.67 7.83 -6.61
CA TRP A 481 6.46 7.06 -6.32
C TRP A 481 6.65 5.54 -6.41
N GLN A 482 7.71 5.05 -7.06
CA GLN A 482 8.07 3.63 -7.02
C GLN A 482 9.02 3.33 -5.85
N ARG A 483 10.06 4.16 -5.66
CA ARG A 483 11.15 3.85 -4.73
C ARG A 483 10.89 4.29 -3.29
N ARG A 484 10.19 5.41 -3.08
CA ARG A 484 10.05 6.11 -1.78
C ARG A 484 8.58 6.35 -1.37
N ASP A 485 7.64 5.67 -2.00
CA ASP A 485 6.22 5.66 -1.63
C ASP A 485 5.56 4.32 -1.97
N TYR A 486 4.30 4.13 -1.57
CA TYR A 486 3.50 2.93 -1.88
C TYR A 486 4.18 1.62 -1.45
N LYS A 487 4.64 1.60 -0.20
CA LYS A 487 5.21 0.43 0.50
C LYS A 487 4.55 0.28 1.88
N GLY A 488 4.39 -0.97 2.32
CA GLY A 488 3.87 -1.28 3.66
C GLY A 488 5.03 -1.58 4.62
N PHE A 489 4.91 -1.10 5.86
CA PHE A 489 5.93 -1.27 6.90
C PHE A 489 5.31 -1.81 8.19
N SER A 490 6.16 -2.35 9.08
CA SER A 490 5.76 -2.75 10.43
C SER A 490 5.15 -1.55 11.19
N PRO A 491 4.14 -1.76 12.06
CA PRO A 491 3.59 -0.70 12.91
C PRO A 491 4.58 -0.05 13.87
N SER A 492 5.75 -0.65 14.06
CA SER A 492 6.85 -0.10 14.87
C SER A 492 7.70 0.95 14.15
N VAL A 493 7.55 1.09 12.82
CA VAL A 493 8.34 2.03 12.01
C VAL A 493 7.70 3.41 12.00
N ASP A 494 8.52 4.45 12.16
CA ASP A 494 8.12 5.86 12.10
C ASP A 494 9.03 6.64 11.15
N TRP A 495 8.79 7.94 10.95
CA TRP A 495 9.48 8.76 9.95
C TRP A 495 11.00 8.87 10.11
N ASP A 496 11.49 8.75 11.34
CA ASP A 496 12.91 8.79 11.69
C ASP A 496 13.62 7.44 11.49
N THR A 497 12.85 6.35 11.32
CA THR A 497 13.36 4.97 11.25
C THR A 497 13.00 4.26 9.95
N VAL A 498 12.23 4.89 9.07
CA VAL A 498 11.77 4.28 7.82
C VAL A 498 12.93 4.09 6.84
N ASP A 499 13.16 2.83 6.47
CA ASP A 499 14.01 2.44 5.36
C ASP A 499 13.12 1.93 4.21
N PHE A 500 12.97 2.72 3.15
CA PHE A 500 12.15 2.34 2.01
C PHE A 500 12.71 1.17 1.22
N ASP A 501 14.00 0.84 1.34
CA ASP A 501 14.61 -0.29 0.62
C ASP A 501 14.37 -1.62 1.36
N SER A 502 13.92 -1.56 2.62
CA SER A 502 13.56 -2.75 3.43
C SER A 502 12.22 -3.41 3.05
N ALA A 503 11.40 -2.74 2.24
CA ALA A 503 10.08 -3.23 1.84
C ALA A 503 9.92 -3.25 0.30
N PRO A 504 9.15 -4.21 -0.24
CA PRO A 504 8.85 -4.22 -1.67
C PRO A 504 7.84 -3.13 -2.03
N SER A 505 7.94 -2.62 -3.26
CA SER A 505 6.92 -1.79 -3.88
C SER A 505 5.60 -2.54 -3.95
N ILE A 506 4.49 -1.93 -3.48
CA ILE A 506 3.17 -2.59 -3.56
C ILE A 506 2.86 -2.84 -5.05
N GLN A 507 2.56 -4.10 -5.36
CA GLN A 507 2.09 -4.55 -6.67
C GLN A 507 0.66 -5.08 -6.50
N GLU A 508 0.47 -6.37 -6.30
CA GLU A 508 -0.84 -6.93 -5.94
C GLU A 508 -1.30 -6.43 -4.58
N LEU A 509 -2.61 -6.21 -4.44
CA LEU A 509 -3.25 -5.82 -3.19
C LEU A 509 -3.86 -7.03 -2.46
N PRO A 510 -3.94 -7.00 -1.12
CA PRO A 510 -4.61 -8.03 -0.34
C PRO A 510 -6.14 -7.95 -0.54
N VAL A 511 -6.85 -8.98 -0.07
CA VAL A 511 -8.32 -8.98 -0.03
C VAL A 511 -8.86 -7.79 0.76
N GLN A 512 -9.94 -7.20 0.27
CA GLN A 512 -10.60 -6.00 0.77
C GLN A 512 -12.12 -6.15 0.68
N SER A 513 -12.83 -5.53 1.62
CA SER A 513 -14.28 -5.28 1.54
C SER A 513 -14.67 -4.04 2.33
N ALA A 514 -15.78 -3.42 1.97
CA ALA A 514 -16.41 -2.38 2.76
C ALA A 514 -17.93 -2.39 2.58
N ILE A 515 -18.61 -1.84 3.60
CA ILE A 515 -20.05 -1.62 3.64
C ILE A 515 -20.29 -0.24 3.03
N THR A 516 -21.28 -0.14 2.15
CA THR A 516 -21.69 1.13 1.53
C THR A 516 -23.10 1.54 1.92
N GLU A 517 -23.91 0.59 2.39
CA GLU A 517 -25.27 0.80 2.86
C GLU A 517 -25.54 -0.20 4.00
N PRO A 518 -26.03 0.25 5.17
CA PRO A 518 -26.26 1.64 5.58
C PRO A 518 -24.96 2.43 5.83
N GLN A 519 -25.07 3.74 6.05
CA GLN A 519 -23.95 4.61 6.42
C GLN A 519 -23.71 4.63 7.93
N ASP A 520 -22.47 4.95 8.34
CA ASP A 520 -22.13 5.12 9.75
C ASP A 520 -22.91 6.29 10.37
N GLY A 521 -23.54 6.03 11.51
CA GLY A 521 -24.44 6.94 12.22
C GLY A 521 -25.88 6.98 11.70
N GLU A 522 -26.23 6.21 10.66
CA GLU A 522 -27.58 6.18 10.11
C GLU A 522 -28.59 5.57 11.10
N THR A 523 -29.85 6.02 11.04
CA THR A 523 -30.96 5.37 11.76
C THR A 523 -31.75 4.49 10.80
N ILE A 524 -31.84 3.20 11.12
CA ILE A 524 -32.56 2.20 10.33
C ILE A 524 -33.88 1.82 11.02
N GLU A 525 -34.85 1.38 10.22
CA GLU A 525 -36.12 0.87 10.74
C GLU A 525 -35.95 -0.53 11.37
N PRO A 526 -36.76 -0.87 12.39
CA PRO A 526 -36.83 -2.24 12.89
C PRO A 526 -37.40 -3.20 11.84
N GLY A 527 -37.14 -4.50 12.00
CA GLY A 527 -37.62 -5.53 11.08
C GLY A 527 -36.50 -6.08 10.21
N GLU A 528 -36.52 -5.77 8.91
CA GLU A 528 -35.48 -6.20 7.97
C GLU A 528 -34.67 -5.01 7.46
N VAL A 529 -33.35 -5.20 7.33
CA VAL A 529 -32.43 -4.25 6.74
C VAL A 529 -31.63 -4.93 5.64
N THR A 530 -31.49 -4.26 4.49
CA THR A 530 -30.59 -4.69 3.43
C THR A 530 -29.24 -4.02 3.63
N ILE A 531 -28.19 -4.82 3.77
CA ILE A 531 -26.81 -4.35 3.93
C ILE A 531 -26.09 -4.63 2.62
N LYS A 532 -25.42 -3.63 2.05
CA LYS A 532 -24.71 -3.75 0.77
C LYS A 532 -23.27 -3.31 0.87
N GLY A 533 -22.45 -3.80 -0.05
CA GLY A 533 -21.07 -3.38 -0.16
C GLY A 533 -20.36 -3.96 -1.37
N TYR A 534 -19.04 -3.78 -1.35
CA TYR A 534 -18.13 -4.37 -2.33
C TYR A 534 -17.10 -5.26 -1.64
N ALA A 535 -16.53 -6.19 -2.40
CA ALA A 535 -15.37 -6.98 -2.03
C ALA A 535 -14.46 -7.21 -3.25
N TRP A 536 -13.14 -7.23 -3.05
CA TRP A 536 -12.17 -7.41 -4.14
C TRP A 536 -10.84 -7.95 -3.59
N SER A 537 -10.08 -8.67 -4.40
CA SER A 537 -8.70 -9.10 -4.09
C SER A 537 -7.79 -8.86 -5.30
N GLY A 538 -6.53 -8.54 -5.04
CA GLY A 538 -5.52 -8.37 -6.08
C GLY A 538 -5.15 -9.69 -6.78
N GLY A 539 -4.25 -9.61 -7.76
CA GLY A 539 -3.69 -10.79 -8.44
C GLY A 539 -4.68 -11.67 -9.21
N GLY A 540 -5.92 -11.19 -9.40
CA GLY A 540 -6.96 -11.93 -10.12
C GLY A 540 -7.59 -13.05 -9.30
N ARG A 541 -7.43 -13.01 -7.98
CA ARG A 541 -8.03 -13.93 -7.02
C ARG A 541 -9.51 -13.60 -6.84
N ALA A 542 -10.38 -14.58 -7.08
CA ALA A 542 -11.82 -14.42 -6.96
C ALA A 542 -12.22 -14.24 -5.49
N VAL A 543 -13.27 -13.45 -5.21
CA VAL A 543 -13.87 -13.40 -3.88
C VAL A 543 -14.90 -14.52 -3.77
N ILE A 544 -14.63 -15.49 -2.91
CA ILE A 544 -15.46 -16.70 -2.78
C ILE A 544 -16.49 -16.57 -1.67
N ARG A 545 -16.32 -15.63 -0.74
CA ARG A 545 -17.27 -15.38 0.36
C ARG A 545 -17.12 -13.98 0.94
N VAL A 546 -18.24 -13.39 1.34
CA VAL A 546 -18.29 -12.23 2.24
C VAL A 546 -19.11 -12.62 3.46
N ASP A 547 -18.55 -12.44 4.64
CA ASP A 547 -19.21 -12.68 5.92
C ASP A 547 -19.60 -11.32 6.53
N VAL A 548 -20.85 -11.19 6.96
CA VAL A 548 -21.40 -9.98 7.59
C VAL A 548 -21.89 -10.31 9.00
N SER A 549 -21.58 -9.43 9.94
CA SER A 549 -21.99 -9.51 11.35
C SER A 549 -22.80 -8.28 11.72
N LEU A 550 -23.78 -8.42 12.62
CA LEU A 550 -24.57 -7.31 13.19
C LEU A 550 -24.17 -6.97 14.64
N ASP A 551 -23.29 -7.77 15.23
CA ASP A 551 -22.94 -7.75 16.66
C ASP A 551 -21.45 -7.47 16.91
N GLY A 552 -20.80 -6.77 15.97
CA GLY A 552 -19.40 -6.36 16.10
C GLY A 552 -18.38 -7.45 15.76
N GLY A 553 -18.82 -8.56 15.15
CA GLY A 553 -17.99 -9.67 14.69
C GLY A 553 -18.07 -10.95 15.53
N LEU A 554 -19.10 -11.10 16.37
CA LEU A 554 -19.27 -12.30 17.22
C LEU A 554 -19.99 -13.41 16.45
N THR A 555 -21.03 -13.07 15.70
CA THR A 555 -21.78 -14.00 14.85
C THR A 555 -21.80 -13.50 13.40
N TRP A 556 -21.88 -14.42 12.45
CA TRP A 556 -21.68 -14.15 11.03
C TRP A 556 -22.75 -14.81 10.17
N GLN A 557 -23.16 -14.10 9.12
CA GLN A 557 -24.01 -14.59 8.05
C GLN A 557 -23.28 -14.39 6.72
N ALA A 558 -23.36 -15.36 5.82
CA ALA A 558 -22.78 -15.22 4.48
C ALA A 558 -23.68 -14.31 3.64
N ALA A 559 -23.09 -13.29 3.02
CA ALA A 559 -23.79 -12.43 2.08
C ALA A 559 -23.99 -13.11 0.72
N GLU A 560 -25.02 -12.70 0.00
CA GLU A 560 -25.19 -13.01 -1.41
C GLU A 560 -24.19 -12.18 -2.21
N LEU A 561 -23.44 -12.82 -3.10
CA LEU A 561 -22.55 -12.16 -4.05
C LEU A 561 -23.30 -12.03 -5.39
N ASP A 562 -23.02 -10.98 -6.16
CA ASP A 562 -23.61 -10.79 -7.49
C ASP A 562 -23.39 -12.00 -8.44
N ALA A 563 -24.11 -12.07 -9.55
CA ALA A 563 -24.01 -13.21 -10.48
C ALA A 563 -22.87 -13.07 -11.51
N GLU A 564 -22.00 -12.04 -11.38
CA GLU A 564 -20.96 -11.76 -12.35
C GLU A 564 -19.93 -12.90 -12.43
N GLU A 565 -19.51 -13.27 -13.63
CA GLU A 565 -18.59 -14.40 -13.79
C GLU A 565 -17.18 -13.99 -13.37
N GLN A 566 -16.61 -14.67 -12.38
CA GLN A 566 -15.20 -14.54 -12.03
C GLN A 566 -14.40 -15.71 -12.62
N ARG A 567 -13.65 -15.42 -13.69
CA ARG A 567 -12.73 -16.38 -14.30
C ARG A 567 -11.57 -16.67 -13.34
N PRO A 568 -11.20 -17.94 -13.08
CA PRO A 568 -10.08 -18.28 -12.20
C PRO A 568 -8.79 -17.58 -12.62
N ARG A 569 -8.09 -16.95 -11.65
CA ARG A 569 -6.86 -16.15 -11.85
C ARG A 569 -7.04 -14.90 -12.73
N LYS A 570 -8.28 -14.54 -13.06
CA LYS A 570 -8.65 -13.38 -13.89
C LYS A 570 -9.85 -12.62 -13.31
N ALA A 571 -10.05 -12.70 -12.00
CA ALA A 571 -11.08 -11.96 -11.28
C ALA A 571 -10.63 -10.51 -11.04
N TRP A 572 -10.55 -9.72 -12.12
CA TRP A 572 -10.00 -8.36 -12.07
C TRP A 572 -10.97 -7.33 -11.49
N ALA A 573 -12.27 -7.60 -11.58
CA ALA A 573 -13.33 -6.76 -11.09
C ALA A 573 -13.84 -7.23 -9.73
N TRP A 574 -14.34 -6.29 -8.95
CA TRP A 574 -14.95 -6.54 -7.64
C TRP A 574 -16.16 -7.47 -7.72
N ARG A 575 -16.61 -7.89 -6.55
CA ARG A 575 -17.92 -8.48 -6.31
C ARG A 575 -18.73 -7.48 -5.51
N LEU A 576 -19.89 -7.13 -6.01
CA LEU A 576 -20.90 -6.51 -5.17
C LEU A 576 -21.59 -7.60 -4.36
N TRP A 577 -21.97 -7.25 -3.15
CA TRP A 577 -22.63 -8.18 -2.23
C TRP A 577 -23.76 -7.50 -1.49
N GLN A 578 -24.74 -8.30 -1.08
CA GLN A 578 -25.85 -7.86 -0.25
C GLN A 578 -26.24 -8.93 0.78
N LEU A 579 -26.79 -8.50 1.89
CA LEU A 579 -27.41 -9.37 2.90
C LEU A 579 -28.73 -8.75 3.35
N GLN A 580 -29.82 -9.51 3.19
CA GLN A 580 -31.09 -9.23 3.86
C GLN A 580 -30.97 -9.77 5.30
N ALA A 581 -30.95 -8.89 6.30
CA ALA A 581 -30.76 -9.30 7.69
C ALA A 581 -31.93 -8.82 8.57
N SER A 582 -32.37 -9.68 9.49
CA SER A 582 -33.37 -9.30 10.49
C SER A 582 -32.72 -8.52 11.64
N VAL A 583 -33.20 -7.32 11.91
CA VAL A 583 -32.81 -6.50 13.06
C VAL A 583 -33.35 -7.18 14.33
N PRO A 584 -32.50 -7.58 15.28
CA PRO A 584 -32.96 -8.27 16.50
C PRO A 584 -33.91 -7.38 17.31
N ALA A 585 -35.03 -7.96 17.76
CA ALA A 585 -36.06 -7.24 18.49
C ALA A 585 -35.51 -6.58 19.76
N GLY A 586 -35.86 -5.31 19.98
CA GLY A 586 -35.46 -4.53 21.16
C GLY A 586 -34.02 -4.00 21.10
N GLN A 587 -33.26 -4.23 20.02
CA GLN A 587 -31.99 -3.55 19.82
C GLN A 587 -32.19 -2.08 19.49
N LYS A 588 -31.32 -1.24 20.05
CA LYS A 588 -31.30 0.20 19.78
C LYS A 588 -30.16 0.62 18.85
N GLU A 589 -29.15 -0.23 18.73
CA GLU A 589 -27.94 0.02 17.94
C GLU A 589 -27.43 -1.29 17.36
N LEU A 590 -26.82 -1.24 16.18
CA LEU A 590 -26.13 -2.37 15.56
C LEU A 590 -24.69 -1.97 15.21
N ASN A 591 -23.78 -2.92 15.38
CA ASN A 591 -22.38 -2.80 14.97
C ASN A 591 -22.15 -3.72 13.78
N ILE A 592 -22.39 -3.20 12.59
CA ILE A 592 -22.33 -3.97 11.35
C ILE A 592 -20.87 -4.10 10.92
N VAL A 593 -20.45 -5.33 10.60
CA VAL A 593 -19.07 -5.63 10.20
C VAL A 593 -19.08 -6.49 8.96
N CYS A 594 -18.18 -6.24 8.00
CA CYS A 594 -17.94 -7.14 6.86
C CYS A 594 -16.48 -7.60 6.76
N LYS A 595 -16.30 -8.82 6.25
CA LYS A 595 -14.98 -9.36 5.86
C LYS A 595 -15.11 -10.30 4.66
N ALA A 596 -14.15 -10.23 3.75
CA ALA A 596 -14.11 -11.09 2.56
C ALA A 596 -13.04 -12.19 2.67
N VAL A 597 -13.24 -13.24 1.87
CA VAL A 597 -12.32 -14.36 1.66
C VAL A 597 -12.08 -14.53 0.17
N ASP A 598 -10.82 -14.59 -0.26
CA ASP A 598 -10.47 -14.86 -1.66
C ASP A 598 -10.28 -16.36 -1.96
N ASP A 599 -10.12 -16.72 -3.23
CA ASP A 599 -9.96 -18.10 -3.71
C ASP A 599 -8.66 -18.79 -3.26
N SER A 600 -7.73 -18.01 -2.71
CA SER A 600 -6.52 -18.49 -2.03
C SER A 600 -6.69 -18.52 -0.51
N TYR A 601 -7.91 -18.31 -0.02
CA TYR A 601 -8.30 -18.26 1.39
C TYR A 601 -7.57 -17.19 2.22
N ASN A 602 -7.04 -16.14 1.59
CA ASN A 602 -6.63 -14.96 2.33
C ASN A 602 -7.85 -14.30 2.96
N VAL A 603 -7.66 -13.72 4.14
CA VAL A 603 -8.70 -13.07 4.93
C VAL A 603 -8.26 -11.69 5.38
N GLN A 604 -9.23 -10.85 5.72
CA GLN A 604 -8.98 -9.53 6.31
C GLN A 604 -8.71 -9.64 7.83
N PRO A 605 -7.79 -8.84 8.39
CA PRO A 605 -7.52 -8.80 9.82
C PRO A 605 -8.63 -8.08 10.61
N ASP A 606 -8.76 -8.41 11.89
CA ASP A 606 -9.87 -7.95 12.74
C ASP A 606 -9.87 -6.44 13.05
N THR A 607 -8.66 -5.86 13.17
CA THR A 607 -8.47 -4.49 13.65
C THR A 607 -7.33 -3.78 12.91
N MET A 608 -7.37 -2.44 12.92
CA MET A 608 -6.43 -1.60 12.18
C MET A 608 -5.06 -1.45 12.87
N ALA A 609 -5.00 -1.51 14.20
CA ALA A 609 -3.78 -1.24 14.95
C ALA A 609 -2.60 -2.17 14.61
N PRO A 610 -2.78 -3.50 14.46
CA PRO A 610 -1.69 -4.41 14.08
C PRO A 610 -1.18 -4.22 12.64
N ILE A 611 -1.92 -3.50 11.80
CA ILE A 611 -1.55 -3.21 10.40
C ILE A 611 -1.28 -1.71 10.16
N TRP A 612 -1.27 -0.91 11.22
CA TRP A 612 -0.96 0.51 11.13
C TRP A 612 0.42 0.70 10.49
N ASN A 613 0.57 1.73 9.67
CA ASN A 613 1.86 2.15 9.12
C ASN A 613 1.85 3.66 8.85
N LEU A 614 3.03 4.28 8.90
CA LEU A 614 3.21 5.73 8.80
C LEU A 614 2.58 6.41 7.55
N ARG A 615 2.37 5.65 6.45
CA ARG A 615 1.76 6.15 5.20
C ARG A 615 0.25 5.93 5.11
N GLY A 616 -0.35 5.20 6.05
CA GLY A 616 -1.77 4.91 6.01
C GLY A 616 -2.20 4.08 4.79
N VAL A 617 -1.33 3.22 4.26
CA VAL A 617 -1.64 2.36 3.09
C VAL A 617 -2.03 0.96 3.53
N LEU A 618 -2.61 0.16 2.63
CA LEU A 618 -3.00 -1.23 2.90
C LEU A 618 -4.02 -1.36 4.06
N SER A 619 -4.90 -0.38 4.21
CA SER A 619 -5.99 -0.40 5.19
C SER A 619 -7.05 -1.43 4.78
N ASN A 620 -6.92 -2.66 5.26
CA ASN A 620 -7.78 -3.78 4.89
C ASN A 620 -8.36 -4.55 6.09
N ALA A 621 -8.33 -3.98 7.30
CA ALA A 621 -9.05 -4.56 8.44
C ALA A 621 -10.57 -4.58 8.18
N TRP A 622 -11.33 -5.35 8.96
CA TRP A 622 -12.80 -5.42 8.82
C TRP A 622 -13.41 -4.02 8.86
N HIS A 623 -14.26 -3.70 7.89
CA HIS A 623 -15.01 -2.45 7.89
C HIS A 623 -16.15 -2.51 8.90
N ARG A 624 -16.35 -1.44 9.67
CA ARG A 624 -17.33 -1.37 10.76
C ARG A 624 -18.22 -0.15 10.56
N VAL A 625 -19.52 -0.36 10.65
CA VAL A 625 -20.56 0.67 10.54
C VAL A 625 -21.48 0.57 11.75
N HIS A 626 -21.61 1.67 12.48
CA HIS A 626 -22.49 1.79 13.65
C HIS A 626 -23.79 2.45 13.21
N VAL A 627 -24.94 1.83 13.49
CA VAL A 627 -26.25 2.40 13.16
C VAL A 627 -27.16 2.39 14.39
N HIS A 628 -28.13 3.31 14.41
CA HIS A 628 -29.21 3.36 15.38
C HIS A 628 -30.45 2.65 14.83
N VAL A 629 -31.29 2.08 15.70
CA VAL A 629 -32.57 1.46 15.34
C VAL A 629 -33.69 2.37 15.84
N ALA A 630 -34.63 2.72 14.96
CA ALA A 630 -35.79 3.53 15.30
C ALA A 630 -36.65 2.85 16.41
N THR A 631 -37.20 3.68 17.30
CA THR A 631 -37.96 3.25 18.49
C THR A 631 -39.45 3.11 18.26
#